data_AF-A0A6M1ZJI8-F1
#
_entry.id   AF-A0A6M1ZJI8-F1
#
_cell.length_a   1.000
_cell.length_b   1.000
_cell.length_c   1.000
_cell.angle_alpha   90.00
_cell.angle_beta   90.00
_cell.angle_gamma   90.00
#
_symmetry.space_group_name_H-M   'P 1'
#
loop_
_entity.id
_entity.type
_entity.pdbx_description
1 polymer ?
#
loop_
_entity_poly.entity_id
_entity_poly.type
_entity_poly.pdbx_seq_one_letter_code
_entity_poly.pdbx_strand_id
1 'polypeptide(L)'
;MKIETAVKSADFNSLVQISSATTTLSFWGTRRIQAVGYENRAPIDSLAGRVMELVRSKKFEYTQEERDIGIQIVANINKLYSDSDQQVANSNFLTRFFCALESFYYQISHPCAYPEPITKSVIRWTWDTSKQYYYRPGFNEVFKYYTKKQYTEKFHQEGYSWVSRSWSNGIALDLDWDIVKAASDKMQRRL
;
A
#
# COMPACT_ATOMS: atom_id res chain seq x y z
N MET A 1 10.21 -10.22 18.42
CA MET A 1 10.34 -8.91 17.72
C MET A 1 8.97 -8.49 17.19
N LYS A 2 8.56 -7.22 17.38
CA LYS A 2 7.27 -6.70 16.89
C LYS A 2 7.27 -6.58 15.36
N ILE A 3 6.20 -7.04 14.70
CA ILE A 3 6.07 -6.99 13.24
C ILE A 3 6.18 -5.57 12.67
N GLU A 4 5.63 -4.56 13.35
CA GLU A 4 5.72 -3.17 12.89
C GLU A 4 7.15 -2.64 12.86
N THR A 5 7.94 -2.94 13.89
CA THR A 5 9.36 -2.58 13.95
C THR A 5 10.13 -3.27 12.83
N ALA A 6 9.84 -4.55 12.61
CA ALA A 6 10.45 -5.32 11.55
C ALA A 6 10.14 -4.75 10.16
N VAL A 7 8.88 -4.41 9.88
CA VAL A 7 8.48 -3.79 8.61
C VAL A 7 9.20 -2.45 8.43
N LYS A 8 9.28 -1.59 9.45
CA LYS A 8 9.92 -0.27 9.34
C LYS A 8 11.41 -0.36 9.01
N SER A 9 12.12 -1.36 9.51
CA SER A 9 13.56 -1.54 9.25
C SER A 9 13.87 -2.50 8.10
N ALA A 10 12.88 -3.18 7.54
CA ALA A 10 13.10 -4.24 6.56
C ALA A 10 13.65 -3.71 5.23
N ASP A 11 14.54 -4.50 4.64
CA ASP A 11 14.95 -4.46 3.24
C ASP A 11 14.10 -5.43 2.40
N PHE A 12 14.35 -5.52 1.10
CA PHE A 12 13.57 -6.40 0.22
C PHE A 12 13.61 -7.86 0.66
N ASN A 13 14.77 -8.39 1.06
CA ASN A 13 14.90 -9.77 1.53
C ASN A 13 14.04 -10.05 2.77
N SER A 14 14.09 -9.16 3.74
CA SER A 14 13.30 -9.28 4.97
C SER A 14 11.80 -9.12 4.69
N LEU A 15 11.43 -8.26 3.73
CA LEU A 15 10.04 -8.05 3.34
C LEU A 15 9.42 -9.27 2.66
N VAL A 16 10.18 -10.09 1.93
CA VAL A 16 9.65 -11.35 1.35
C VAL A 16 9.05 -12.22 2.45
N GLN A 17 9.79 -12.42 3.53
CA GLN A 17 9.34 -13.26 4.65
C GLN A 17 8.09 -12.66 5.31
N ILE A 18 8.08 -11.35 5.57
CA ILE A 18 6.93 -10.68 6.18
C ILE A 18 5.70 -10.67 5.24
N SER A 19 5.92 -10.59 3.93
CA SER A 19 4.83 -10.57 2.95
C SER A 19 4.05 -11.89 2.86
N SER A 20 4.62 -13.00 3.32
CA SER A 20 3.93 -14.29 3.46
C SER A 20 2.90 -14.35 4.61
N ALA A 21 2.65 -13.22 5.27
CA ALA A 21 1.69 -13.10 6.35
C ALA A 21 0.25 -13.52 5.97
N THR A 22 -0.57 -13.73 6.99
CA THR A 22 -2.03 -13.93 6.84
C THR A 22 -2.79 -12.67 7.22
N THR A 23 -3.90 -12.41 6.55
CA THR A 23 -4.80 -11.31 6.90
C THR A 23 -5.76 -11.66 8.02
N THR A 24 -6.07 -10.66 8.84
CA THR A 24 -7.09 -10.74 9.88
C THR A 24 -7.95 -9.48 9.85
N LEU A 25 -9.26 -9.66 9.94
CA LEU A 25 -10.24 -8.61 10.07
C LEU A 25 -10.74 -8.56 11.52
N SER A 26 -10.66 -7.38 12.14
CA SER A 26 -11.25 -7.17 13.46
C SER A 26 -12.75 -6.88 13.37
N PHE A 27 -13.48 -7.09 14.47
CA PHE A 27 -14.90 -6.73 14.57
C PHE A 27 -15.16 -5.26 14.20
N TRP A 28 -14.26 -4.36 14.59
CA TRP A 28 -14.30 -2.92 14.32
C TRP A 28 -13.88 -2.53 12.89
N GLY A 29 -13.73 -3.49 12.00
CA GLY A 29 -13.41 -3.25 10.59
C GLY A 29 -11.93 -3.04 10.27
N THR A 30 -11.07 -2.96 11.29
CA THR A 30 -9.62 -2.78 11.08
C THR A 30 -8.99 -4.02 10.45
N ARG A 31 -8.20 -3.82 9.39
CA ARG A 31 -7.53 -4.86 8.60
C ARG A 31 -6.06 -4.95 8.98
N ARG A 32 -5.59 -6.13 9.37
CA ARG A 32 -4.22 -6.33 9.85
C ARG A 32 -3.59 -7.60 9.28
N ILE A 33 -2.26 -7.62 9.19
CA ILE A 33 -1.45 -8.80 8.89
C ILE A 33 -0.86 -9.40 10.16
N GLN A 34 -0.68 -10.71 10.13
CA GLN A 34 0.07 -11.47 11.12
C GLN A 34 1.08 -12.37 10.40
N ALA A 35 2.36 -12.19 10.69
CA ALA A 35 3.45 -12.98 10.12
C ALA A 35 3.97 -14.00 11.16
N VAL A 36 4.31 -15.20 10.71
CA VAL A 36 4.87 -16.25 11.58
C VAL A 36 6.23 -15.79 12.10
N GLY A 37 6.48 -15.98 13.40
CA GLY A 37 7.73 -15.59 14.05
C GLY A 37 7.79 -14.12 14.50
N TYR A 38 6.73 -13.33 14.25
CA TYR A 38 6.64 -11.94 14.72
C TYR A 38 5.54 -11.78 15.77
N GLU A 39 5.79 -10.89 16.73
CA GLU A 39 4.81 -10.50 17.74
C GLU A 39 3.85 -9.44 17.18
N ASN A 40 2.60 -9.51 17.65
CA ASN A 40 1.51 -8.59 17.33
C ASN A 40 1.08 -8.62 15.86
N ARG A 41 0.17 -7.72 15.50
CA ARG A 41 -0.35 -7.55 14.15
C ARG A 41 -0.03 -6.15 13.66
N ALA A 42 0.24 -5.99 12.36
CA ALA A 42 0.47 -4.70 11.73
C ALA A 42 -0.65 -4.37 10.74
N PRO A 43 -0.90 -3.09 10.41
CA PRO A 43 -1.72 -2.74 9.26
C PRO A 43 -1.14 -3.32 7.96
N ILE A 44 -1.98 -3.82 7.05
CA ILE A 44 -1.55 -4.28 5.71
C ILE A 44 -0.81 -3.15 4.99
N ASP A 45 -1.31 -1.92 5.16
CA ASP A 45 -0.79 -0.73 4.51
C ASP A 45 0.64 -0.37 4.93
N SER A 46 1.07 -0.75 6.14
CA SER A 46 2.46 -0.55 6.57
C SER A 46 3.43 -1.32 5.69
N LEU A 47 3.05 -2.52 5.24
CA LEU A 47 3.87 -3.35 4.37
C LEU A 47 3.98 -2.75 2.95
N ALA A 48 2.84 -2.38 2.36
CA ALA A 48 2.80 -1.74 1.05
C ALA A 48 3.55 -0.39 1.05
N GLY A 49 3.33 0.43 2.08
CA GLY A 49 4.04 1.71 2.25
C GLY A 49 5.56 1.56 2.33
N ARG A 50 6.04 0.53 3.06
CA ARG A 50 7.48 0.26 3.15
C ARG A 50 8.09 -0.12 1.80
N VAL A 51 7.41 -0.95 1.02
CA VAL A 51 7.89 -1.32 -0.34
C VAL A 51 7.99 -0.07 -1.21
N MET A 52 6.99 0.83 -1.14
CA MET A 52 7.02 2.09 -1.87
C MET A 52 8.20 2.98 -1.48
N GLU A 53 8.53 3.04 -0.19
CA GLU A 53 9.67 3.77 0.34
C GLU A 53 11.01 3.21 -0.18
N LEU A 54 11.20 1.88 -0.11
CA LEU A 54 12.43 1.23 -0.57
C LEU A 54 12.68 1.47 -2.05
N VAL A 55 11.66 1.29 -2.89
CA VAL A 55 11.72 1.56 -4.33
C VAL A 55 12.14 3.00 -4.61
N ARG A 56 11.59 3.97 -3.88
CA ARG A 56 11.98 5.39 -4.03
C ARG A 56 13.43 5.63 -3.64
N SER A 57 13.86 5.07 -2.52
CA SER A 57 15.25 5.21 -2.04
C SER A 57 16.25 4.66 -3.05
N LYS A 58 15.91 3.57 -3.74
CA LYS A 58 16.75 2.93 -4.76
C LYS A 58 16.69 3.56 -6.16
N LYS A 59 15.82 4.54 -6.40
CA LYS A 59 15.72 5.27 -7.67
C LYS A 59 15.62 4.38 -8.93
N PHE A 60 14.98 3.21 -8.84
CA PHE A 60 14.86 2.20 -9.90
C PHE A 60 16.16 1.46 -10.28
N GLU A 61 17.20 1.55 -9.46
CA GLU A 61 18.43 0.77 -9.62
C GLU A 61 18.30 -0.55 -8.85
N TYR A 62 17.62 -1.52 -9.46
CA TYR A 62 17.47 -2.87 -8.91
C TYR A 62 18.37 -3.86 -9.61
N THR A 63 19.01 -4.73 -8.84
CA THR A 63 19.59 -5.96 -9.37
C THR A 63 18.48 -6.89 -9.89
N GLN A 64 18.84 -7.91 -10.69
CA GLN A 64 17.84 -8.89 -11.14
C GLN A 64 17.20 -9.63 -9.96
N GLU A 65 18.01 -10.02 -8.98
CA GLU A 65 17.55 -10.68 -7.75
C GLU A 65 16.52 -9.83 -6.98
N GLU A 66 16.79 -8.53 -6.81
CA GLU A 66 15.88 -7.61 -6.13
C GLU A 66 14.55 -7.42 -6.88
N ARG A 67 14.57 -7.54 -8.20
CA ARG A 67 13.34 -7.50 -9.01
C ARG A 67 12.53 -8.76 -8.80
N ASP A 68 13.17 -9.92 -8.85
CA ASP A 68 12.50 -11.21 -8.69
C ASP A 68 11.85 -11.28 -7.29
N ILE A 69 12.58 -10.83 -6.27
CA ILE A 69 12.06 -10.60 -4.92
C ILE A 69 10.90 -9.60 -4.91
N GLY A 70 11.07 -8.44 -5.56
CA GLY A 70 10.05 -7.40 -5.63
C GLY A 70 8.75 -7.89 -6.26
N ILE A 71 8.82 -8.69 -7.31
CA ILE A 71 7.68 -9.34 -7.96
C ILE A 71 6.95 -10.27 -6.99
N GLN A 72 7.68 -11.06 -6.20
CA GLN A 72 7.11 -11.94 -5.19
C GLN A 72 6.40 -11.15 -4.08
N ILE A 73 7.05 -10.10 -3.55
CA ILE A 73 6.45 -9.21 -2.54
C ILE A 73 5.17 -8.59 -3.07
N VAL A 74 5.18 -8.13 -4.33
CA VAL A 74 3.99 -7.57 -4.96
C VAL A 74 2.84 -8.56 -5.02
N ALA A 75 3.11 -9.79 -5.49
CA ALA A 75 2.11 -10.84 -5.58
C ALA A 75 1.50 -11.14 -4.20
N ASN A 76 2.34 -11.20 -3.17
CA ASN A 76 1.92 -11.46 -1.79
C ASN A 76 1.05 -10.31 -1.24
N ILE A 77 1.44 -9.04 -1.44
CA ILE A 77 0.63 -7.90 -0.99
C ILE A 77 -0.71 -7.83 -1.72
N ASN A 78 -0.73 -8.11 -3.03
CA ASN A 78 -1.98 -8.19 -3.79
C ASN A 78 -2.90 -9.28 -3.24
N LYS A 79 -2.34 -10.45 -2.90
CA LYS A 79 -3.07 -11.53 -2.24
C LYS A 79 -3.62 -11.10 -0.88
N LEU A 80 -2.81 -10.44 -0.05
CA LEU A 80 -3.25 -9.91 1.24
C LEU A 80 -4.45 -8.96 1.09
N TYR A 81 -4.39 -8.01 0.15
CA TYR A 81 -5.52 -7.12 -0.11
C TYR A 81 -6.76 -7.87 -0.60
N SER A 82 -6.60 -8.85 -1.49
CA SER A 82 -7.70 -9.70 -1.97
C SER A 82 -8.33 -10.53 -0.84
N ASP A 83 -7.52 -11.17 -0.01
CA ASP A 83 -7.98 -11.97 1.13
C ASP A 83 -8.71 -11.08 2.14
N SER A 84 -8.20 -9.86 2.37
CA SER A 84 -8.87 -8.88 3.22
C SER A 84 -10.23 -8.46 2.67
N ASP A 85 -10.38 -8.29 1.35
CA ASP A 85 -11.68 -7.98 0.75
C ASP A 85 -12.65 -9.14 0.90
N GLN A 86 -12.18 -10.36 0.70
CA GLN A 86 -13.01 -11.55 0.87
C GLN A 86 -13.49 -11.69 2.32
N GLN A 87 -12.63 -11.40 3.31
CA GLN A 87 -13.03 -11.39 4.72
C GLN A 87 -14.11 -10.33 4.99
N VAL A 88 -13.99 -9.13 4.42
CA VAL A 88 -15.02 -8.08 4.56
C VAL A 88 -16.33 -8.52 3.89
N ALA A 89 -16.27 -9.07 2.68
CA ALA A 89 -17.44 -9.54 1.95
C ALA A 89 -18.20 -10.65 2.70
N ASN A 90 -17.47 -11.55 3.36
CA ASN A 90 -18.02 -12.65 4.14
C ASN A 90 -18.40 -12.26 5.59
N SER A 91 -18.09 -11.03 6.02
CA SER A 91 -18.39 -10.58 7.38
C SER A 91 -19.84 -10.13 7.56
N ASN A 92 -20.30 -10.08 8.82
CA ASN A 92 -21.65 -9.64 9.14
C ASN A 92 -21.84 -8.13 8.86
N PHE A 93 -23.10 -7.70 8.82
CA PHE A 93 -23.47 -6.31 8.54
C PHE A 93 -22.80 -5.30 9.49
N LEU A 94 -22.63 -5.61 10.78
CA LEU A 94 -21.99 -4.70 11.74
C LEU A 94 -20.51 -4.49 11.42
N THR A 95 -19.78 -5.56 11.11
CA THR A 95 -18.37 -5.45 10.71
C THR A 95 -18.22 -4.68 9.39
N ARG A 96 -19.12 -4.92 8.42
CA ARG A 96 -19.15 -4.14 7.16
C ARG A 96 -19.46 -2.67 7.41
N PHE A 97 -20.38 -2.37 8.33
CA PHE A 97 -20.70 -1.01 8.75
C PHE A 97 -19.48 -0.32 9.39
N PHE A 98 -18.77 -0.99 10.30
CA PHE A 98 -17.56 -0.43 10.90
C PHE A 98 -16.44 -0.22 9.87
N CYS A 99 -16.26 -1.13 8.90
CA CYS A 99 -15.33 -0.91 7.78
C CYS A 99 -15.69 0.34 6.95
N ALA A 100 -16.98 0.54 6.67
CA ALA A 100 -17.46 1.71 5.93
C ALA A 100 -17.28 3.00 6.74
N LEU A 101 -17.55 2.96 8.06
CA LEU A 101 -17.35 4.08 8.97
C LEU A 101 -15.87 4.48 9.06
N GLU A 102 -14.96 3.51 9.17
CA GLU A 102 -13.51 3.75 9.18
C GLU A 102 -13.08 4.46 7.89
N SER A 103 -13.58 4.00 6.74
CA SER A 103 -13.27 4.59 5.44
C SER A 103 -13.89 5.99 5.26
N PHE A 104 -15.10 6.20 5.78
CA PHE A 104 -15.78 7.50 5.77
C PHE A 104 -15.06 8.55 6.63
N TYR A 105 -14.58 8.16 7.82
CA TYR A 105 -13.76 9.04 8.66
C TYR A 105 -12.50 9.50 7.92
N TYR A 106 -11.85 8.59 7.18
CA TYR A 106 -10.69 8.91 6.37
C TYR A 106 -10.98 9.96 5.31
N GLN A 107 -12.10 9.82 4.58
CA GLN A 107 -12.52 10.80 3.57
C GLN A 107 -12.79 12.19 4.15
N ILE A 108 -13.44 12.27 5.32
CA ILE A 108 -13.66 13.56 5.99
C ILE A 108 -12.34 14.22 6.41
N SER A 109 -11.38 13.42 6.90
CA SER A 109 -10.09 13.94 7.32
C SER A 109 -9.15 14.35 6.18
N HIS A 110 -9.40 13.90 4.95
CA HIS A 110 -8.58 14.18 3.77
C HIS A 110 -9.46 14.59 2.57
N PRO A 111 -10.08 15.79 2.63
CA PRO A 111 -11.09 16.22 1.66
C PRO A 111 -10.58 16.44 0.22
N CYS A 112 -9.27 16.33 -0.01
CA CYS A 112 -8.64 16.44 -1.33
C CYS A 112 -8.44 15.07 -2.03
N ALA A 113 -8.77 13.96 -1.37
CA ALA A 113 -8.82 12.66 -2.02
C ALA A 113 -10.12 12.58 -2.84
N TYR A 114 -9.99 12.43 -4.16
CA TYR A 114 -11.08 12.16 -5.12
C TYR A 114 -12.06 11.11 -4.57
N PRO A 115 -13.35 11.07 -4.98
CA PRO A 115 -14.34 10.16 -4.41
C PRO A 115 -13.84 8.71 -4.43
N GLU A 116 -13.24 8.29 -3.32
CA GLU A 116 -12.61 6.98 -3.19
C GLU A 116 -13.75 5.98 -3.05
N PRO A 117 -13.66 4.79 -3.67
CA PRO A 117 -14.53 3.70 -3.24
C PRO A 117 -14.34 3.53 -1.74
N ILE A 118 -15.45 3.57 -0.99
CA ILE A 118 -15.61 3.71 0.49
C ILE A 118 -14.99 2.54 1.27
N THR A 119 -14.02 1.83 0.69
CA THR A 119 -13.42 0.61 1.22
C THR A 119 -11.91 0.52 0.99
N LYS A 120 -11.26 1.45 0.28
CA LYS A 120 -9.80 1.40 0.02
C LYS A 120 -9.11 2.56 0.72
N SER A 121 -7.97 2.30 1.37
CA SER A 121 -7.08 3.35 1.90
C SER A 121 -6.27 4.00 0.78
N VAL A 122 -5.72 5.20 1.03
CA VAL A 122 -4.85 5.93 0.09
C VAL A 122 -3.64 5.10 -0.33
N ILE A 123 -3.02 4.38 0.61
CA ILE A 123 -1.89 3.48 0.34
C ILE A 123 -2.34 2.38 -0.63
N ARG A 124 -3.47 1.74 -0.33
CA ARG A 124 -4.01 0.71 -1.21
C ARG A 124 -4.41 1.24 -2.58
N TRP A 125 -4.96 2.46 -2.65
CA TRP A 125 -5.32 3.10 -3.91
C TRP A 125 -4.10 3.45 -4.76
N THR A 126 -3.00 3.88 -4.12
CA THR A 126 -1.72 4.10 -4.79
C THR A 126 -1.07 2.78 -5.21
N TRP A 127 -1.26 1.73 -4.42
CA TRP A 127 -0.74 0.39 -4.66
C TRP A 127 -1.40 -0.29 -5.85
N ASP A 128 -2.73 -0.29 -5.88
CA ASP A 128 -3.56 -1.06 -6.83
C ASP A 128 -3.82 -0.28 -8.13
N THR A 129 -3.90 -1.02 -9.23
CA THR A 129 -4.34 -0.52 -10.53
C THR A 129 -5.85 -0.38 -10.48
N SER A 130 -6.37 0.80 -10.12
CA SER A 130 -7.82 0.99 -10.03
C SER A 130 -8.45 0.99 -11.44
N LYS A 131 -8.89 -0.16 -11.94
CA LYS A 131 -9.60 -0.28 -13.24
C LYS A 131 -10.93 0.49 -13.28
N GLN A 132 -11.41 1.00 -12.15
CA GLN A 132 -12.81 1.35 -11.97
C GLN A 132 -13.18 2.75 -12.50
N TYR A 133 -12.22 3.68 -12.63
CA TYR A 133 -12.51 5.05 -13.10
C TYR A 133 -11.43 5.67 -14.00
N TYR A 134 -10.19 5.21 -13.93
CA TYR A 134 -9.07 5.70 -14.76
C TYR A 134 -8.12 4.54 -15.03
N TYR A 135 -7.62 4.37 -16.26
CA TYR A 135 -6.66 3.32 -16.65
C TYR A 135 -5.25 3.55 -16.02
N ARG A 136 -5.18 3.91 -14.73
CA ARG A 136 -3.93 4.25 -14.06
C ARG A 136 -3.20 2.96 -13.69
N PRO A 137 -1.95 2.76 -14.10
CA PRO A 137 -1.17 1.66 -13.57
C PRO A 137 -0.89 1.89 -12.07
N GLY A 138 -1.10 0.88 -11.25
CA GLY A 138 -0.81 0.91 -9.82
C GLY A 138 0.70 0.81 -9.55
N PHE A 139 1.11 1.16 -8.33
CA PHE A 139 2.50 0.96 -7.90
C PHE A 139 2.90 -0.52 -7.92
N ASN A 140 1.95 -1.43 -7.81
CA ASN A 140 2.17 -2.88 -7.95
C ASN A 140 2.80 -3.30 -9.29
N GLU A 141 2.85 -2.43 -10.30
CA GLU A 141 3.53 -2.73 -11.56
C GLU A 141 5.03 -2.39 -11.57
N VAL A 142 5.55 -1.74 -10.52
CA VAL A 142 6.87 -1.08 -10.55
C VAL A 142 8.04 -2.00 -10.91
N PHE A 143 8.00 -3.26 -10.48
CA PHE A 143 9.06 -4.22 -10.76
C PHE A 143 9.00 -4.84 -12.17
N LYS A 144 7.94 -4.56 -12.96
CA LYS A 144 7.83 -5.00 -14.36
C LYS A 144 8.73 -4.20 -15.31
N TYR A 145 9.33 -3.10 -14.88
CA TYR A 145 10.09 -2.18 -15.74
C TYR A 145 11.56 -2.14 -15.36
N TYR A 146 12.46 -2.21 -16.35
CA TYR A 146 13.92 -2.24 -16.15
C TYR A 146 14.51 -0.88 -15.81
N THR A 147 13.92 0.21 -16.29
CA THR A 147 14.44 1.55 -16.01
C THR A 147 13.34 2.49 -15.54
N LYS A 148 13.73 3.53 -14.80
CA LYS A 148 12.85 4.66 -14.49
C LYS A 148 12.25 5.23 -15.78
N LYS A 149 13.04 5.32 -16.86
CA LYS A 149 12.59 5.81 -18.16
C LYS A 149 11.45 4.97 -18.72
N GLN A 150 11.59 3.64 -18.77
CA GLN A 150 10.53 2.72 -19.22
C GLN A 150 9.27 2.84 -18.36
N TYR A 151 9.43 2.92 -17.03
CA TYR A 151 8.31 3.15 -16.12
C TYR A 151 7.64 4.48 -16.43
N THR A 152 8.39 5.58 -16.47
CA THR A 152 7.83 6.91 -16.73
C THR A 152 7.19 7.00 -18.11
N GLU A 153 7.79 6.45 -19.16
CA GLU A 153 7.28 6.52 -20.55
C GLU A 153 5.94 5.83 -20.68
N LYS A 154 5.76 4.65 -20.09
CA LYS A 154 4.45 3.99 -20.13
C LYS A 154 3.37 4.81 -19.42
N PHE A 155 3.69 5.36 -18.25
CA PHE A 155 2.74 6.19 -17.51
C PHE A 155 2.53 7.57 -18.17
N HIS A 156 3.52 8.10 -18.89
CA HIS A 156 3.42 9.35 -19.65
C HIS A 156 2.62 9.20 -20.94
N GLN A 157 2.84 8.12 -21.70
CA GLN A 157 2.12 7.82 -22.94
C GLN A 157 0.62 7.60 -22.68
N GLU A 158 0.26 7.11 -21.49
CA GLU A 158 -1.14 6.97 -21.07
C GLU A 158 -1.76 8.27 -20.49
N GLY A 159 -1.08 9.42 -20.62
CA GLY A 159 -1.62 10.75 -20.25
C GLY A 159 -1.51 11.11 -18.76
N TYR A 160 -0.75 10.35 -17.96
CA TYR A 160 -0.69 10.54 -16.50
C TYR A 160 0.40 11.54 -16.06
N SER A 161 0.07 12.84 -16.13
CA SER A 161 0.96 13.98 -15.78
C SER A 161 1.46 14.05 -14.32
N TRP A 162 0.92 13.23 -13.42
CA TRP A 162 1.40 13.14 -12.03
C TRP A 162 2.65 12.29 -11.84
N VAL A 163 2.99 11.38 -12.77
CA VAL A 163 4.21 10.55 -12.66
C VAL A 163 5.43 11.36 -13.10
N SER A 164 5.30 12.34 -14.00
CA SER A 164 6.35 13.36 -14.18
C SER A 164 6.49 14.23 -12.95
N ARG A 165 5.39 14.86 -12.49
CA ARG A 165 5.46 15.87 -11.41
C ARG A 165 5.92 15.29 -10.07
N SER A 166 5.62 14.02 -9.77
CA SER A 166 6.10 13.33 -8.56
C SER A 166 7.59 13.03 -8.54
N TRP A 167 8.22 12.88 -9.70
CA TRP A 167 9.61 12.45 -9.78
C TRP A 167 10.55 13.48 -10.39
N SER A 168 10.06 14.55 -11.03
CA SER A 168 10.88 15.61 -11.67
C SER A 168 11.17 16.80 -10.76
N ASN A 169 10.30 17.10 -9.79
CA ASN A 169 10.43 18.31 -8.96
C ASN A 169 10.86 18.05 -7.52
N GLY A 170 11.12 16.80 -7.13
CA GLY A 170 11.35 16.45 -5.71
C GLY A 170 10.15 16.75 -4.80
N ILE A 171 8.97 17.05 -5.35
CA ILE A 171 7.83 17.62 -4.60
C ILE A 171 6.61 16.69 -4.51
N ALA A 172 6.33 15.76 -5.43
CA ALA A 172 5.08 14.99 -5.32
C ALA A 172 5.25 13.65 -4.59
N LEU A 173 5.48 13.80 -3.27
CA LEU A 173 4.72 13.15 -2.18
C LEU A 173 4.64 14.01 -0.92
N ASP A 174 5.08 15.27 -0.89
CA ASP A 174 4.97 16.04 0.37
C ASP A 174 3.52 16.32 0.78
N LEU A 175 2.58 16.29 -0.16
CA LEU A 175 1.15 16.39 0.17
C LEU A 175 0.55 15.10 0.73
N ASP A 176 1.22 13.94 0.62
CA ASP A 176 0.62 12.65 0.98
C ASP A 176 1.51 11.74 1.84
N TRP A 177 2.80 12.01 1.98
CA TRP A 177 3.65 11.31 2.95
C TRP A 177 3.42 11.81 4.37
N ASP A 178 3.20 13.11 4.58
CA ASP A 178 2.77 13.61 5.88
C ASP A 178 1.35 13.13 6.22
N ILE A 179 0.48 12.93 5.23
CA ILE A 179 -0.83 12.30 5.40
C ILE A 179 -0.70 10.81 5.67
N VAL A 180 0.13 10.07 4.94
CA VAL A 180 0.39 8.64 5.14
C VAL A 180 1.09 8.38 6.47
N LYS A 181 2.05 9.24 6.83
CA LYS A 181 2.77 9.21 8.11
C LYS A 181 1.86 9.64 9.25
N ALA A 182 1.04 10.69 9.09
CA ALA A 182 0.03 11.07 10.08
C ALA A 182 -1.10 10.03 10.20
N ALA A 183 -1.53 9.39 9.12
CA ALA A 183 -2.50 8.31 9.11
C ALA A 183 -1.95 7.07 9.82
N SER A 184 -0.70 6.70 9.50
CA SER A 184 0.05 5.65 10.19
C SER A 184 0.19 5.96 11.68
N ASP A 185 0.67 7.16 12.04
CA ASP A 185 0.91 7.57 13.43
C ASP A 185 -0.39 7.74 14.24
N LYS A 186 -1.49 8.17 13.60
CA LYS A 186 -2.80 8.34 14.24
C LYS A 186 -3.54 7.01 14.40
N MET A 187 -3.32 6.03 13.52
CA MET A 187 -3.74 4.65 13.73
C MET A 187 -2.97 3.99 14.88
N GLN A 188 -1.68 4.31 15.04
CA GLN A 188 -0.84 3.80 16.15
C GLN A 188 -1.22 4.38 17.53
N ARG A 189 -1.85 5.57 17.60
CA ARG A 189 -2.32 6.21 18.85
C ARG A 189 -3.73 5.79 19.30
N ARG A 190 -4.42 4.88 18.60
CA ARG A 190 -5.77 4.38 18.96
C ARG A 190 -5.76 3.01 19.65
N LEU A 191 -4.62 2.60 20.20
CA LEU A 191 -4.51 1.61 21.27
C LEU A 191 -4.56 2.31 22.63
#